data_AF-A0A353LK58-F1
#
_entry.id   AF-A0A353LK58-F1
#
_cell.length_a   1.000
_cell.length_b   1.000
_cell.length_c   1.000
_cell.angle_alpha   90.00
_cell.angle_beta   90.00
_cell.angle_gamma   90.00
#
_symmetry.space_group_name_H-M   'P 1'
#
loop_
_entity.id
_entity.type
_entity.pdbx_description
1 polymer ?
#
loop_
_entity_poly.entity_id
_entity_poly.type
_entity_poly.pdbx_seq_one_letter_code
_entity_poly.pdbx_strand_id
1 'polypeptide(L)'
;LVTEAFQNWRGMTEAGGRRIKRAINIKQSTIHYVNEEELEHFRKIQLLSGYIDERKQIIDSFNNATGADRSLPLNGRNFTNMGLFRKYVELYLKNHPQVHQELLLLVRQLAPTAQGLPLELYLFTATTSWTEYENIMSDIFDHVTAAVPYFGLEIFEDVSNPLRMSSAKTDTEKMPVPVKK
;
A
#
# COMPACT_ATOMS: atom_id res chain seq x y z
N LEU A 1 -33.51 31.10 -11.34
CA LEU A 1 -32.16 31.26 -11.91
C LEU A 1 -31.35 30.06 -11.48
N VAL A 2 -31.12 29.11 -12.38
CA VAL A 2 -30.29 27.93 -12.13
C VAL A 2 -28.86 28.33 -12.50
N THR A 3 -28.04 28.66 -11.51
CA THR A 3 -26.61 28.86 -11.67
C THR A 3 -25.95 27.49 -11.78
N GLU A 4 -25.81 26.98 -13.00
CA GLU A 4 -24.96 25.81 -13.25
C GLU A 4 -23.50 26.21 -13.00
N ALA A 5 -22.85 25.50 -12.07
CA ALA A 5 -21.44 25.69 -11.81
C ALA A 5 -20.63 25.18 -13.01
N PHE A 6 -20.05 26.09 -13.79
CA PHE A 6 -19.13 25.74 -14.87
C PHE A 6 -17.90 25.03 -14.28
N GLN A 7 -17.65 23.79 -14.71
CA GLN A 7 -16.40 23.09 -14.39
C GLN A 7 -15.27 23.65 -15.26
N ASN A 8 -14.33 24.36 -14.64
CA ASN A 8 -13.18 24.93 -15.32
C ASN A 8 -12.08 23.85 -15.51
N TRP A 9 -12.00 23.30 -16.72
CA TRP A 9 -11.00 22.30 -17.09
C TRP A 9 -9.69 22.90 -17.60
N ARG A 10 -9.62 24.24 -17.74
CA ARG A 10 -8.49 24.93 -18.37
C ARG A 10 -7.16 24.66 -17.66
N GLY A 11 -7.15 24.70 -16.33
CA GLY A 11 -5.96 24.40 -15.54
C GLY A 11 -5.46 22.96 -15.69
N MET A 12 -6.33 21.99 -15.97
CA MET A 12 -5.93 20.61 -16.26
C MET A 12 -5.27 20.50 -17.64
N THR A 13 -5.84 21.17 -18.65
CA THR A 13 -5.30 21.17 -20.01
C THR A 13 -3.97 21.91 -20.09
N GLU A 14 -3.86 23.06 -19.42
CA GLU A 14 -2.63 23.88 -19.39
C GLU A 14 -1.49 23.22 -18.61
N ALA A 15 -1.80 22.47 -17.54
CA ALA A 15 -0.81 21.72 -16.77
C ALA A 15 -0.38 20.40 -17.43
N GLY A 16 -1.00 19.99 -18.54
CA GLY A 16 -0.64 18.78 -19.27
C GLY A 16 -0.91 17.47 -18.51
N GLY A 17 -1.71 17.49 -17.45
CA GLY A 17 -1.91 16.32 -16.61
C GLY A 17 -3.21 16.31 -15.81
N ARG A 18 -3.72 15.10 -15.57
CA ARG A 18 -4.96 14.87 -14.84
C ARG A 18 -4.72 14.28 -13.46
N ARG A 19 -5.31 14.88 -12.43
CA ARG A 19 -5.08 14.52 -11.03
C ARG A 19 -5.80 13.22 -10.65
N ILE A 20 -5.04 12.26 -10.12
CA ILE A 20 -5.56 11.15 -9.32
C ILE A 20 -5.54 11.57 -7.84
N LYS A 21 -6.67 11.40 -7.16
CA LYS A 21 -6.82 11.60 -5.72
C LYS A 21 -7.73 10.51 -5.17
N ARG A 22 -7.15 9.36 -4.83
CA ARG A 22 -7.88 8.17 -4.39
C ARG A 22 -7.09 7.48 -3.29
N ALA A 23 -7.79 6.81 -2.38
CA ALA A 23 -7.18 6.08 -1.27
C ALA A 23 -7.54 4.60 -1.31
N ILE A 24 -6.63 3.76 -0.80
CA ILE A 24 -6.97 2.43 -0.29
C ILE A 24 -7.01 2.50 1.24
N ASN A 25 -7.93 1.78 1.87
CA ASN A 25 -8.02 1.74 3.32
C ASN A 25 -7.29 0.52 3.85
N ILE A 26 -6.30 0.74 4.71
CA ILE A 26 -5.53 -0.32 5.36
C ILE A 26 -6.17 -0.67 6.70
N LYS A 27 -6.29 -1.95 7.00
CA LYS A 27 -6.75 -2.45 8.29
C LYS A 27 -5.70 -2.15 9.35
N GLN A 28 -6.01 -1.22 10.27
CA GLN A 28 -5.03 -0.72 11.25
C GLN A 28 -4.45 -1.81 12.17
N SER A 29 -5.20 -2.89 12.43
CA SER A 29 -4.73 -3.98 13.29
C SER A 29 -3.56 -4.77 12.70
N THR A 30 -3.28 -4.64 11.40
CA THR A 30 -2.13 -5.30 10.75
C THR A 30 -0.87 -4.43 10.72
N ILE A 31 -0.94 -3.20 11.24
CA ILE A 31 0.21 -2.30 11.29
C ILE A 31 1.05 -2.64 12.53
N HIS A 32 2.34 -2.89 12.31
CA HIS A 32 3.27 -3.27 13.38
C HIS A 32 4.70 -2.78 13.10
N TYR A 33 5.56 -2.89 14.13
CA TYR A 33 6.99 -2.68 13.99
C TYR A 33 7.62 -3.85 13.26
N VAL A 34 8.47 -3.55 12.29
CA VAL A 34 9.18 -4.54 11.48
C VAL A 34 10.32 -5.12 12.29
N ASN A 35 10.37 -6.45 12.37
CA ASN A 35 11.50 -7.16 12.97
C ASN A 35 12.64 -7.37 11.95
N GLU A 36 13.80 -7.87 12.38
CA GLU A 36 14.96 -8.00 11.51
C GLU A 36 14.74 -9.01 10.36
N GLU A 37 14.02 -10.11 10.61
CA GLU A 37 13.70 -11.11 9.59
C GLU A 37 12.79 -10.53 8.49
N GLU A 38 11.76 -9.79 8.89
CA GLU A 38 10.88 -9.07 7.97
C GLU A 38 11.63 -8.00 7.20
N LEU A 39 12.54 -7.27 7.85
CA LEU A 39 13.34 -6.24 7.20
C LEU A 39 14.20 -6.84 6.07
N GLU A 40 14.83 -7.99 6.33
CA GLU A 40 15.59 -8.72 5.31
C GLU A 40 14.69 -9.27 4.18
N HIS A 41 13.44 -9.63 4.48
CA HIS A 41 12.46 -9.95 3.44
C HIS A 41 12.14 -8.71 2.57
N PHE A 42 11.82 -7.57 3.19
CA PHE A 42 11.51 -6.34 2.46
C PHE A 42 12.70 -5.79 1.68
N ARG A 43 13.93 -6.06 2.12
CA ARG A 43 15.17 -5.71 1.41
C ARG A 43 15.28 -6.37 0.03
N LYS A 44 14.63 -7.53 -0.17
CA LYS A 44 14.55 -8.22 -1.47
C LYS A 44 13.69 -7.48 -2.49
N ILE A 45 12.84 -6.56 -2.03
CA ILE A 45 12.04 -5.70 -2.91
C ILE A 45 13.00 -4.68 -3.53
N GLN A 46 13.30 -4.84 -4.81
CA GLN A 46 14.33 -4.07 -5.53
C GLN A 46 14.19 -2.56 -5.33
N LEU A 47 12.97 -2.03 -5.46
CA LEU A 47 12.68 -0.60 -5.29
C LEU A 47 12.94 -0.09 -3.87
N LEU A 48 12.87 -0.93 -2.84
CA LEU A 48 13.06 -0.53 -1.44
C LEU A 48 14.47 -0.75 -0.90
N SER A 49 15.25 -1.67 -1.50
CA SER A 49 16.56 -2.08 -1.02
C SER A 49 17.45 -0.90 -0.60
N GLY A 50 17.75 0.03 -1.51
CA GLY A 50 18.58 1.20 -1.23
C GLY A 50 18.01 2.14 -0.18
N TYR A 51 16.68 2.31 -0.11
CA TYR A 51 16.04 3.11 0.92
C TYR A 51 16.17 2.46 2.30
N ILE A 52 16.00 1.14 2.39
CA ILE A 52 16.15 0.39 3.65
C ILE A 52 17.58 0.53 4.16
N ASP A 53 18.58 0.38 3.28
CA ASP A 53 19.99 0.48 3.64
C ASP A 53 20.35 1.84 4.24
N GLU A 54 19.99 2.92 3.52
CA GLU A 54 20.22 4.29 3.97
C GLU A 54 19.49 4.55 5.30
N ARG A 55 18.21 4.16 5.37
CA ARG A 55 17.38 4.49 6.52
C ARG A 55 17.76 3.68 7.76
N LYS A 56 18.23 2.44 7.60
CA LYS A 56 18.70 1.60 8.70
C LYS A 56 19.92 2.24 9.38
N GLN A 57 20.89 2.73 8.61
CA GLN A 57 22.06 3.44 9.16
C GLN A 57 21.66 4.64 10.03
N ILE A 58 20.68 5.45 9.57
CA ILE A 58 20.17 6.61 10.33
C ILE A 58 19.48 6.17 11.63
N ILE A 59 18.68 5.11 11.56
CA ILE A 59 17.97 4.56 12.72
C ILE A 59 18.95 4.01 13.75
N ASP A 60 19.93 3.20 13.32
CA ASP A 60 20.92 2.59 14.19
C ASP A 60 21.80 3.65 14.87
N SER A 61 22.24 4.67 14.11
CA SER A 61 22.99 5.81 14.67
C SER A 61 22.20 6.54 15.75
N PHE A 62 20.91 6.80 15.51
CA PHE A 62 20.03 7.46 16.50
C PHE A 62 19.83 6.60 17.75
N ASN A 63 19.62 5.29 17.58
CA ASN A 63 19.38 4.38 18.69
C ASN A 63 20.62 4.20 19.56
N ASN A 64 21.79 4.09 18.93
CA ASN A 64 23.07 3.99 19.64
C ASN A 64 23.38 5.27 20.42
N ALA A 65 23.15 6.44 19.81
CA ALA A 65 23.38 7.73 20.46
C ALA A 65 22.46 7.98 21.67
N THR A 66 21.25 7.43 21.65
CA THR A 66 20.29 7.57 22.75
C THR A 66 20.35 6.43 23.77
N GLY A 67 21.16 5.38 23.52
CA GLY A 67 21.23 4.20 24.38
C GLY A 67 19.89 3.46 24.50
N ALA A 68 19.09 3.46 23.42
CA ALA A 68 17.74 2.90 23.44
C ALA A 68 17.77 1.40 23.78
N ASP A 69 17.02 0.99 24.81
CA ASP A 69 16.84 -0.43 25.13
C ASP A 69 15.95 -1.12 24.08
N ARG A 70 16.57 -1.94 23.24
CA ARG A 70 15.95 -2.62 22.10
C ARG A 70 15.19 -3.89 22.49
N SER A 71 15.13 -4.25 23.77
CA SER A 71 14.27 -5.33 24.26
C SER A 71 12.78 -5.09 23.96
N LEU A 72 12.38 -3.81 23.89
CA LEU A 72 11.05 -3.38 23.49
C LEU A 72 11.11 -2.53 22.20
N PRO A 73 10.45 -2.95 21.10
CA PRO A 73 10.44 -2.20 19.83
C PRO A 73 9.84 -0.79 19.90
N LEU A 74 9.13 -0.45 20.97
CA LEU A 74 8.65 0.92 21.19
C LEU A 74 9.82 1.90 21.44
N ASN A 75 10.94 1.41 21.97
CA ASN A 75 12.08 2.24 22.33
C ASN A 75 12.97 2.54 21.12
N GLY A 76 13.39 3.80 21.02
CA GLY A 76 14.18 4.29 19.89
C GLY A 76 13.33 4.44 18.63
N ARG A 77 13.98 4.31 17.47
CA ARG A 77 13.37 4.35 16.16
C ARG A 77 13.34 2.95 15.55
N ASN A 78 12.24 2.66 14.86
CA ASN A 78 12.03 1.40 14.16
C ASN A 78 11.27 1.63 12.86
N PHE A 79 11.43 0.69 11.93
CA PHE A 79 10.57 0.63 10.76
C PHE A 79 9.18 0.12 11.16
N THR A 80 8.18 0.55 10.41
CA THR A 80 6.84 -0.06 10.43
C THR A 80 6.54 -0.58 9.03
N ASN A 81 5.80 -1.69 8.97
CA ASN A 81 5.43 -2.29 7.69
C ASN A 81 4.62 -1.31 6.83
N MET A 82 3.71 -0.56 7.45
CA MET A 82 2.98 0.55 6.82
C MET A 82 3.89 1.68 6.31
N GLY A 83 4.96 2.00 7.05
CA GLY A 83 5.95 3.00 6.63
C GLY A 83 6.72 2.56 5.39
N LEU A 84 7.12 1.29 5.34
CA LEU A 84 7.80 0.69 4.19
C LEU A 84 6.87 0.58 2.98
N PHE A 85 5.63 0.12 3.18
CA PHE A 85 4.64 0.05 2.11
C PHE A 85 4.35 1.42 1.49
N ARG A 86 4.12 2.46 2.32
CA ARG A 86 3.93 3.83 1.83
C ARG A 86 5.13 4.31 1.01
N LYS A 87 6.36 4.00 1.46
CA LYS A 87 7.57 4.38 0.73
C LYS A 87 7.72 3.61 -0.58
N TYR A 88 7.37 2.33 -0.59
CA TYR A 88 7.36 1.51 -1.79
C TYR A 88 6.43 2.09 -2.85
N VAL A 89 5.19 2.43 -2.49
CA VAL A 89 4.21 3.03 -3.41
C VAL A 89 4.73 4.38 -3.95
N GLU A 90 5.35 5.20 -3.10
CA GLU A 90 5.96 6.46 -3.54
C GLU A 90 7.05 6.24 -4.60
N LEU A 91 7.96 5.28 -4.36
CA LEU A 91 9.04 4.94 -5.30
C LEU A 91 8.51 4.29 -6.58
N TYR A 92 7.48 3.45 -6.49
CA TYR A 92 6.78 2.88 -7.64
C TYR A 92 6.23 3.98 -8.55
N LEU A 93 5.48 4.94 -7.99
CA LEU A 93 4.88 6.03 -8.76
C LEU A 93 5.92 7.00 -9.35
N LYS A 94 7.01 7.27 -8.62
CA LYS A 94 8.14 8.10 -9.11
C LYS A 94 8.86 7.48 -10.30
N ASN A 95 8.83 6.16 -10.43
CA ASN A 95 9.41 5.44 -11.57
C ASN A 95 8.36 5.10 -12.65
N HIS A 96 7.10 5.51 -12.48
CA HIS A 96 6.03 5.15 -13.40
C HIS A 96 6.02 6.06 -14.64
N PRO A 97 6.13 5.53 -15.87
CA PRO A 97 6.34 6.33 -17.08
C PRO A 97 5.14 7.22 -17.44
N GLN A 98 3.93 6.84 -17.03
CA GLN A 98 2.70 7.60 -17.32
C GLN A 98 2.28 8.54 -16.17
N VAL A 99 3.11 8.68 -15.13
CA VAL A 99 2.93 9.66 -14.05
C VAL A 99 3.68 10.93 -14.42
N HIS A 100 3.03 12.09 -14.23
CA HIS A 100 3.62 13.39 -14.53
C HIS A 100 4.64 13.79 -13.46
N GLN A 101 5.92 13.55 -13.75
CA GLN A 101 6.99 13.65 -12.75
C GLN A 101 7.31 15.07 -12.27
N GLU A 102 6.96 16.10 -13.05
CA GLU A 102 7.17 17.51 -12.67
C GLU A 102 6.05 18.07 -11.78
N LEU A 103 4.93 17.36 -11.65
CA LEU A 103 3.80 17.78 -10.82
C LEU A 103 3.84 17.08 -9.46
N LEU A 104 3.03 17.58 -8.52
CA LEU A 104 3.00 17.08 -7.15
C LEU A 104 2.62 15.59 -7.10
N LEU A 105 3.49 14.79 -6.48
CA LEU A 105 3.27 13.39 -6.16
C LEU A 105 3.41 13.19 -4.65
N LEU A 106 2.32 12.77 -4.00
CA LEU A 106 2.26 12.46 -2.58
C LEU A 106 1.58 11.11 -2.35
N VAL A 107 2.20 10.31 -1.48
CA VAL A 107 1.58 9.11 -0.90
C VAL A 107 1.52 9.32 0.60
N ARG A 108 0.31 9.56 1.14
CA ARG A 108 0.12 10.03 2.51
C ARG A 108 -0.99 9.30 3.22
N GLN A 109 -0.89 9.20 4.54
CA GLN A 109 -1.97 8.72 5.38
C GLN A 109 -2.95 9.86 5.66
N LEU A 110 -4.24 9.57 5.62
CA LEU A 110 -5.28 10.46 6.15
C LEU A 110 -5.63 10.07 7.58
N ALA A 111 -6.53 10.82 8.21
CA ALA A 111 -7.04 10.46 9.52
C ALA A 111 -7.69 9.05 9.50
N PRO A 112 -7.44 8.21 10.52
CA PRO A 112 -8.20 6.98 10.75
C PRO A 112 -9.71 7.16 10.63
N THR A 113 -10.38 6.17 10.07
CA THR A 113 -11.84 6.11 9.95
C THR A 113 -12.35 4.80 10.55
N ALA A 114 -13.68 4.65 10.66
CA ALA A 114 -14.28 3.36 11.01
C ALA A 114 -13.95 2.26 9.98
N GLN A 115 -13.58 2.67 8.76
CA GLN A 115 -13.20 1.79 7.65
C GLN A 115 -11.68 1.63 7.52
N GLY A 116 -10.92 1.82 8.60
CA GLY A 116 -9.46 1.68 8.62
C GLY A 116 -8.71 2.98 8.32
N LEU A 117 -7.42 2.85 7.99
CA LEU A 117 -6.48 3.94 7.76
C LEU A 117 -6.32 4.22 6.25
N PRO A 118 -6.82 5.35 5.73
CA PRO A 118 -6.69 5.64 4.31
C PRO A 118 -5.24 6.00 3.93
N LEU A 119 -4.71 5.32 2.92
CA LEU A 119 -3.48 5.68 2.21
C LEU A 119 -3.86 6.37 0.90
N GLU A 120 -3.82 7.71 0.89
CA GLU A 120 -4.15 8.53 -0.27
C GLU A 120 -2.95 8.64 -1.22
N LEU A 121 -3.21 8.31 -2.49
CA LEU A 121 -2.35 8.60 -3.61
C LEU A 121 -2.86 9.90 -4.27
N TYR A 122 -2.05 10.95 -4.15
CA TYR A 122 -2.27 12.23 -4.80
C TYR A 122 -1.18 12.43 -5.84
N LEU A 123 -1.52 12.33 -7.12
CA LEU A 123 -0.57 12.48 -8.21
C LEU A 123 -1.26 13.00 -9.47
N PHE A 124 -0.49 13.24 -10.52
CA PHE A 124 -1.00 13.60 -11.83
C PHE A 124 -0.54 12.57 -12.87
N THR A 125 -1.44 12.18 -13.76
CA THR A 125 -1.09 11.43 -14.97
C THR A 125 -0.48 12.36 -16.00
N ALA A 126 0.42 11.86 -16.85
CA ALA A 126 1.04 12.62 -17.94
C ALA A 126 0.13 12.75 -19.18
N THR A 127 -1.19 12.63 -18.98
CA THR A 127 -2.19 12.70 -20.04
C THR A 127 -3.44 13.43 -19.52
N THR A 128 -4.20 14.00 -20.45
CA THR A 128 -5.52 14.57 -20.19
C THR A 128 -6.65 13.77 -20.85
N SER A 129 -6.29 12.74 -21.64
CA SER A 129 -7.24 11.81 -22.25
C SER A 129 -8.00 11.06 -21.16
N TRP A 130 -9.33 11.10 -21.21
CA TRP A 130 -10.18 10.45 -20.19
C TRP A 130 -9.91 8.95 -20.14
N THR A 131 -9.93 8.27 -21.28
CA THR A 131 -9.75 6.80 -21.36
C THR A 131 -8.38 6.37 -20.85
N GLU A 132 -7.31 7.08 -21.21
CA GLU A 132 -5.97 6.76 -20.73
C GLU A 132 -5.83 7.02 -19.23
N TYR A 133 -6.40 8.12 -18.73
CA TYR A 133 -6.43 8.42 -17.30
C TYR A 133 -7.09 7.30 -16.49
N GLU A 134 -8.25 6.78 -16.93
CA GLU A 134 -8.95 5.70 -16.25
C GLU A 134 -8.14 4.39 -16.27
N ASN A 135 -7.49 4.08 -17.39
CA ASN A 135 -6.62 2.90 -17.51
C ASN A 135 -5.40 3.02 -16.58
N ILE A 136 -4.69 4.15 -16.61
CA ILE A 136 -3.53 4.40 -15.74
C ILE A 136 -3.92 4.32 -14.27
N MET A 137 -5.07 4.91 -13.89
CA MET A 137 -5.55 4.81 -12.52
C MET A 137 -5.83 3.36 -12.12
N SER A 138 -6.50 2.60 -12.98
CA SER A 138 -6.84 1.20 -12.70
C SER A 138 -5.57 0.36 -12.53
N ASP A 139 -4.63 0.45 -13.45
CA ASP A 139 -3.36 -0.30 -13.40
C ASP A 139 -2.53 0.03 -12.15
N ILE A 140 -2.47 1.31 -11.77
CA ILE A 140 -1.81 1.74 -10.52
C ILE A 140 -2.47 1.09 -9.31
N PHE A 141 -3.80 1.13 -9.22
CA PHE A 141 -4.51 0.61 -8.05
C PHE A 141 -4.55 -0.92 -8.00
N ASP A 142 -4.56 -1.60 -9.14
CA ASP A 142 -4.42 -3.05 -9.22
C ASP A 142 -3.07 -3.50 -8.65
N HIS A 143 -1.98 -2.85 -9.08
CA HIS A 143 -0.65 -3.13 -8.56
C HIS A 143 -0.53 -2.81 -7.07
N VAL A 144 -0.97 -1.62 -6.66
CA VAL A 144 -0.88 -1.18 -5.25
C VAL A 144 -1.69 -2.11 -4.33
N THR A 145 -2.88 -2.53 -4.76
CA THR A 145 -3.73 -3.48 -4.03
C THR A 145 -3.07 -4.85 -3.92
N ALA A 146 -2.54 -5.38 -5.03
CA ALA A 146 -1.83 -6.65 -5.05
C ALA A 146 -0.54 -6.65 -4.22
N ALA A 147 0.10 -5.48 -4.05
CA ALA A 147 1.30 -5.33 -3.25
C ALA A 147 1.02 -5.35 -1.73
N VAL A 148 -0.19 -5.01 -1.27
CA VAL A 148 -0.51 -4.90 0.17
C VAL A 148 -0.10 -6.13 0.99
N PRO A 149 -0.45 -7.38 0.61
CA PRO A 149 -0.14 -8.56 1.41
C PRO A 149 1.37 -8.85 1.54
N TYR A 150 2.19 -8.41 0.58
CA TYR A 150 3.65 -8.56 0.64
C TYR A 150 4.29 -7.76 1.78
N PHE A 151 3.56 -6.81 2.37
CA PHE A 151 4.00 -6.02 3.53
C PHE A 151 3.35 -6.51 4.83
N GLY A 152 2.69 -7.68 4.84
CA GLY A 152 1.95 -8.15 6.01
C GLY A 152 0.82 -7.19 6.40
N LEU A 153 0.29 -6.45 5.43
CA LEU A 153 -0.86 -5.56 5.59
C LEU A 153 -2.11 -6.21 5.02
N GLU A 154 -3.27 -5.76 5.49
CA GLU A 154 -4.57 -6.12 4.91
C GLU A 154 -5.31 -4.86 4.48
N ILE A 155 -6.08 -4.97 3.40
CA ILE A 155 -7.06 -3.95 3.04
C ILE A 155 -8.28 -4.12 3.94
N PHE A 156 -8.84 -3.00 4.41
CA PHE A 156 -10.10 -3.02 5.12
C PHE A 156 -11.24 -3.39 4.16
N GLU A 157 -11.99 -4.42 4.52
CA GLU A 157 -13.24 -4.81 3.86
C GLU A 157 -14.37 -4.78 4.87
N ASP A 158 -15.50 -4.16 4.50
CA ASP A 158 -16.71 -4.18 5.32
C ASP A 158 -17.40 -5.53 5.13
N VAL A 159 -17.22 -6.42 6.11
CA VAL A 159 -17.76 -7.79 6.11
C VAL A 159 -19.20 -7.88 6.61
N SER A 160 -19.96 -6.76 6.62
CA SER A 160 -21.40 -6.78 6.94
C SER A 160 -22.22 -7.71 6.04
N ASN A 161 -21.64 -8.20 4.94
CA ASN A 161 -22.09 -9.40 4.25
C ASN A 161 -21.02 -10.51 4.42
N PRO A 162 -21.25 -11.57 5.22
CA PRO A 162 -20.26 -12.60 5.42
C PRO A 162 -19.99 -13.31 4.09
N LEU A 163 -18.74 -13.26 3.63
CA LEU A 163 -18.24 -14.17 2.61
C LEU A 163 -18.57 -15.59 3.11
N ARG A 164 -19.46 -16.29 2.42
CA ARG A 164 -19.68 -17.72 2.64
C ARG A 164 -18.36 -18.41 2.34
N MET A 165 -17.54 -18.59 3.37
CA MET A 165 -16.43 -19.53 3.35
C MET A 165 -17.06 -20.91 3.14
N SER A 166 -17.04 -21.44 1.92
CA SER A 166 -17.41 -22.83 1.70
C SER A 166 -16.35 -23.68 2.39
N SER A 167 -16.67 -24.20 3.58
CA SER A 167 -15.87 -25.23 4.21
C SER A 167 -15.97 -26.49 3.34
N ALA A 168 -15.04 -26.66 2.40
CA ALA A 168 -14.77 -27.97 1.84
C ALA A 168 -14.14 -28.82 2.95
N LYS A 169 -14.99 -29.44 3.78
CA LYS A 169 -14.58 -30.58 4.59
C LYS A 169 -14.46 -31.75 3.63
N THR A 170 -13.23 -32.13 3.31
CA THR A 170 -12.93 -33.41 2.69
C THR A 170 -13.11 -34.48 3.76
N ASP A 171 -14.31 -35.02 3.88
CA ASP A 171 -14.53 -36.27 4.60
C ASP A 171 -13.95 -37.40 3.74
N THR A 172 -12.69 -37.77 4.00
CA THR A 172 -12.14 -39.05 3.53
C THR A 172 -12.76 -40.17 4.36
N GLU A 173 -13.92 -40.63 3.92
CA GLU A 173 -14.54 -41.86 4.39
C GLU A 173 -13.67 -43.05 3.92
N LYS A 174 -13.16 -43.83 4.89
CA LYS A 174 -12.34 -45.02 4.64
C LYS A 174 -13.17 -46.08 3.91
N MET A 175 -12.79 -46.43 2.69
CA MET A 175 -13.32 -47.63 2.02
C MET A 175 -12.77 -48.90 2.70
N PRO A 176 -13.59 -49.91 2.99
CA PRO A 176 -13.10 -51.18 3.53
C PRO A 176 -12.41 -52.01 2.44
N VAL A 177 -11.27 -52.60 2.81
CA VAL A 177 -10.47 -53.50 1.98
C VAL A 177 -11.21 -54.84 1.80
N PRO A 178 -11.34 -55.41 0.59
CA PRO A 178 -11.92 -56.72 0.42
C PRO A 178 -10.95 -57.83 0.85
N VAL A 179 -11.42 -58.70 1.73
CA VAL A 179 -10.72 -59.90 2.20
C VAL A 179 -10.65 -60.90 1.04
N LYS A 180 -9.43 -61.33 0.68
CA LYS A 180 -9.20 -62.42 -0.28
C LYS A 180 -9.75 -63.74 0.28
N LYS A 181 -10.55 -64.45 -0.52
CA LYS A 181 -10.72 -65.91 -0.43
C LYS A 181 -10.11 -66.52 -1.68
#